data_AF-A0A7V8JII7-F1
#
_entry.id   AF-A0A7V8JII7-F1
#
_cell.length_a   1.000
_cell.length_b   1.000
_cell.length_c   1.000
_cell.angle_alpha   90.00
_cell.angle_beta   90.00
_cell.angle_gamma   90.00
#
_symmetry.space_group_name_H-M   'P 1'
#
loop_
_entity.id
_entity.type
_entity.pdbx_description
1 polymer ?
#
loop_
_entity_poly.entity_id
_entity_poly.type
_entity_poly.pdbx_seq_one_letter_code
_entity_poly.pdbx_strand_id
1 'polypeptide(L)'
;MDDQPNDNLAELIYLLGGAAMYNDKGYMWTGDTPEKSEALREGWQKHIDDYLSHMDLSTIPAELEAALRDGRAARDGGGTYCDMAKQWKRNLEQR
;
A
#
# COMPACT_ATOMS: atom_id res chain seq x y z
N MET A 1 5.72 -21.20 8.85
CA MET A 1 6.45 -20.04 8.33
C MET A 1 6.14 -18.93 9.29
N ASP A 2 7.13 -18.51 10.05
CA ASP A 2 7.01 -17.46 11.05
C ASP A 2 6.65 -16.15 10.35
N ASP A 3 5.36 -15.79 10.41
CA ASP A 3 4.83 -14.53 9.92
C ASP A 3 5.23 -13.46 10.95
N GLN A 4 6.44 -12.90 10.80
CA GLN A 4 6.85 -11.82 11.68
C GLN A 4 6.07 -10.55 11.30
N PRO A 5 5.43 -9.86 12.27
CA PRO A 5 4.61 -8.68 12.00
C PRO A 5 5.39 -7.52 11.34
N ASN A 6 6.72 -7.53 11.39
CA ASN A 6 7.59 -6.56 10.72
C ASN A 6 7.70 -6.78 9.20
N ASP A 7 7.43 -8.01 8.71
CA ASP A 7 7.46 -8.33 7.29
C ASP A 7 6.19 -7.80 6.60
N ASN A 8 5.02 -7.91 7.22
CA ASN A 8 3.75 -7.43 6.64
C ASN A 8 3.75 -5.92 6.36
N LEU A 9 4.36 -5.10 7.23
CA LEU A 9 4.51 -3.66 6.97
C LEU A 9 5.53 -3.38 5.87
N ALA A 10 6.60 -4.18 5.76
CA ALA A 10 7.59 -4.03 4.69
C ALA A 10 6.98 -4.39 3.32
N GLU A 11 6.23 -5.47 3.26
CA GLU A 11 5.49 -5.91 2.07
C GLU A 11 4.41 -4.91 1.68
N LEU A 12 3.67 -4.35 2.65
CA LEU A 12 2.73 -3.27 2.39
C LEU A 12 3.43 -2.04 1.77
N ILE A 13 4.58 -1.63 2.29
CA ILE A 13 5.35 -0.51 1.73
C ILE A 13 5.79 -0.82 0.29
N TYR A 14 6.24 -2.05 0.04
CA TYR A 14 6.65 -2.49 -1.29
C TYR A 14 5.47 -2.44 -2.28
N LEU A 15 4.32 -2.97 -1.88
CA LEU A 15 3.07 -2.93 -2.65
C LEU A 15 2.65 -1.49 -2.99
N LEU A 16 2.64 -0.59 -1.99
CA LEU A 16 2.29 0.82 -2.19
C LEU A 16 3.27 1.53 -3.13
N GLY A 17 4.56 1.19 -3.07
CA GLY A 17 5.56 1.69 -3.99
C GLY A 17 5.32 1.22 -5.43
N GLY A 18 4.96 -0.06 -5.61
CA GLY A 18 4.59 -0.62 -6.91
C GLY A 18 3.33 0.02 -7.49
N ALA A 19 2.30 0.20 -6.66
CA ALA A 19 1.07 0.90 -7.05
C ALA A 19 1.34 2.34 -7.48
N ALA A 20 2.14 3.09 -6.71
CA ALA A 20 2.54 4.46 -7.04
C ALA A 20 3.26 4.55 -8.39
N MET A 21 4.27 3.70 -8.61
CA MET A 21 5.02 3.68 -9.86
C MET A 21 4.12 3.36 -11.06
N TYR A 22 3.21 2.40 -10.91
CA TYR A 22 2.28 2.04 -11.97
C TYR A 22 1.28 3.16 -12.28
N ASN A 23 0.67 3.75 -11.24
CA ASN A 23 -0.36 4.77 -11.38
C ASN A 23 0.20 6.11 -11.91
N ASP A 24 1.47 6.45 -11.62
CA ASP A 24 2.11 7.63 -12.21
C ASP A 24 2.21 7.49 -13.73
N LYS A 25 2.95 6.46 -14.19
CA LYS A 25 3.24 6.27 -15.64
C LYS A 25 3.32 4.82 -16.10
N GLY A 26 3.35 3.84 -15.20
CA GLY A 26 3.49 2.44 -15.60
C GLY A 26 2.37 1.94 -16.51
N TYR A 27 1.13 2.39 -16.32
CA TYR A 27 0.01 2.04 -17.22
C TYR A 27 0.24 2.50 -18.67
N MET A 28 0.94 3.62 -18.87
CA MET A 28 1.28 4.12 -20.22
C MET A 28 2.37 3.27 -20.87
N TRP A 29 3.28 2.70 -20.07
CA TRP A 29 4.37 1.85 -20.58
C TRP A 29 3.92 0.42 -20.86
N THR A 30 2.96 -0.09 -20.08
CA THR A 30 2.37 -1.42 -20.31
C THR A 30 1.33 -1.42 -21.43
N GLY A 31 0.79 -0.24 -21.79
CA GLY A 31 -0.29 -0.12 -22.75
C GLY A 31 -1.59 -0.75 -22.23
N ASP A 32 -1.78 -0.75 -20.91
CA ASP A 32 -2.96 -1.34 -20.31
C ASP A 32 -4.21 -0.54 -20.63
N THR A 33 -5.31 -1.27 -20.83
CA THR A 33 -6.63 -0.63 -20.98
C THR A 33 -7.11 -0.13 -19.61
N PRO A 34 -8.04 0.84 -19.58
CA PRO A 34 -8.63 1.31 -18.33
C PRO A 34 -9.17 0.17 -17.45
N GLU A 35 -9.77 -0.86 -18.06
CA GLU A 35 -10.31 -2.02 -17.36
C GLU A 35 -9.20 -2.88 -16.72
N LYS A 36 -8.06 -3.06 -17.41
CA LYS A 36 -6.91 -3.78 -16.85
C LYS A 36 -6.27 -3.02 -15.70
N SER A 37 -6.11 -1.70 -15.86
CA SER A 37 -5.58 -0.85 -14.79
C SER A 37 -6.49 -0.87 -13.56
N GLU A 38 -7.82 -0.88 -13.75
CA GLU A 38 -8.74 -0.98 -12.62
C GLU A 38 -8.70 -2.35 -11.97
N ALA A 39 -8.67 -3.44 -12.74
CA ALA A 39 -8.52 -4.79 -12.18
C ALA A 39 -7.22 -4.93 -11.37
N LEU A 40 -6.13 -4.28 -11.79
CA LEU A 40 -4.87 -4.27 -11.05
C LEU A 40 -4.99 -3.51 -9.72
N ARG A 41 -5.65 -2.35 -9.72
CA ARG A 41 -5.92 -1.56 -8.50
C ARG A 41 -6.81 -2.30 -7.52
N GLU A 42 -7.84 -2.98 -8.01
CA GLU A 42 -8.67 -3.87 -7.19
C GLU A 42 -7.86 -5.02 -6.60
N GLY A 43 -6.92 -5.57 -7.36
CA GLY A 43 -5.96 -6.58 -6.89
C GLY A 43 -5.10 -6.06 -5.75
N TRP A 44 -4.50 -4.88 -5.90
CA TRP A 44 -3.73 -4.25 -4.82
C TRP A 44 -4.57 -3.95 -3.60
N GLN A 45 -5.81 -3.48 -3.78
CA GLN A 45 -6.70 -3.23 -2.65
C GLN A 45 -6.94 -4.49 -1.83
N LYS A 46 -7.17 -5.64 -2.48
CA LYS A 46 -7.33 -6.92 -1.78
C LYS A 46 -6.09 -7.31 -0.99
N HIS A 47 -4.89 -7.09 -1.56
CA HIS A 47 -3.64 -7.34 -0.83
C HIS A 47 -3.44 -6.37 0.34
N ILE A 48 -3.81 -5.09 0.19
CA ILE A 48 -3.80 -4.13 1.29
C ILE A 48 -4.72 -4.61 2.42
N ASP A 49 -5.95 -5.01 2.10
CA ASP A 49 -6.92 -5.51 3.08
C ASP A 49 -6.41 -6.76 3.81
N ASP A 50 -5.74 -7.66 3.09
CA ASP A 50 -5.10 -8.85 3.65
C ASP A 50 -4.01 -8.48 4.67
N TYR A 51 -3.07 -7.60 4.30
CA TYR A 51 -2.05 -7.11 5.23
C TYR A 51 -2.65 -6.42 6.46
N LEU A 52 -3.66 -5.57 6.27
CA LEU A 52 -4.34 -4.89 7.37
C LEU A 52 -4.98 -5.88 8.37
N SER A 53 -5.43 -7.04 7.90
CA SER A 53 -6.04 -8.07 8.77
C SER A 53 -5.03 -8.80 9.66
N HIS A 54 -3.75 -8.78 9.29
CA HIS A 54 -2.66 -9.47 9.96
C HIS A 54 -1.75 -8.55 10.79
N MET A 55 -1.98 -7.24 10.77
CA MET A 55 -1.14 -6.25 11.44
C MET A 55 -1.80 -5.68 12.71
N ASP A 56 -0.99 -5.30 13.70
CA ASP A 56 -1.46 -4.45 14.80
C ASP A 56 -1.56 -2.99 14.32
N LEU A 57 -2.79 -2.53 14.14
CA LEU A 57 -3.10 -1.19 13.65
C LEU A 57 -3.23 -0.17 14.79
N SER A 58 -2.96 -0.52 16.05
CA SER A 58 -3.17 0.36 17.21
C SER A 58 -2.43 1.71 17.13
N THR A 59 -1.37 1.78 16.32
CA THR A 59 -0.49 2.95 16.18
C THR A 59 -0.48 3.54 14.78
N ILE A 60 -1.31 3.04 13.87
CA ILE A 60 -1.36 3.52 12.50
C ILE A 60 -1.81 4.99 12.48
N PRO A 61 -1.20 5.86 11.65
CA PRO A 61 -1.72 7.21 11.43
C PRO A 61 -3.14 7.14 10.83
N ALA A 62 -4.10 7.88 11.42
CA ALA A 62 -5.51 7.82 11.00
C ALA A 62 -5.73 8.14 9.51
N GLU A 63 -4.95 9.07 8.95
CA GLU A 63 -5.00 9.39 7.53
C GLU A 63 -4.53 8.22 6.65
N LEU A 64 -3.47 7.52 7.08
CA LEU A 64 -2.97 6.34 6.38
C LEU A 64 -3.97 5.19 6.46
N GLU A 65 -4.54 4.93 7.63
CA GLU A 65 -5.56 3.88 7.80
C GLU A 65 -6.78 4.13 6.92
N ALA A 66 -7.29 5.36 6.91
CA ALA A 66 -8.42 5.72 6.07
C ALA A 66 -8.12 5.47 4.59
N ALA A 67 -6.95 5.92 4.11
CA ALA A 67 -6.55 5.75 2.72
C ALA A 67 -6.31 4.30 2.30
N LEU A 68 -5.82 3.46 3.22
CA LEU A 68 -5.66 2.03 2.97
C LEU A 68 -7.01 1.32 2.91
N ARG A 69 -7.98 1.71 3.74
CA ARG A 69 -9.33 1.11 3.78
C ARG A 69 -10.27 1.59 2.68
N ASP A 70 -10.17 2.85 2.25
CA ASP A 70 -11.03 3.44 1.22
C ASP A 70 -10.48 3.25 -0.21
N GLY A 71 -9.27 2.68 -0.32
CA GLY A 71 -8.59 2.37 -1.56
C GLY A 71 -8.01 3.54 -2.32
N ARG A 72 -7.86 4.71 -1.68
CA ARG A 72 -7.01 5.79 -2.20
C ARG A 72 -5.55 5.34 -2.30
N ALA A 73 -5.06 4.55 -1.36
CA ALA A 73 -3.68 4.09 -1.35
C ALA A 73 -3.33 3.21 -2.56
N ALA A 74 -4.24 2.34 -3.00
CA ALA A 74 -4.07 1.52 -4.20
C ALA A 74 -4.07 2.33 -5.52
N ARG A 75 -4.64 3.54 -5.50
CA ARG A 75 -4.78 4.42 -6.68
C ARG A 75 -3.83 5.61 -6.66
N ASP A 76 -3.04 5.73 -5.61
CA ASP A 76 -2.06 6.79 -5.47
C ASP A 76 -0.99 6.63 -6.55
N GLY A 77 -0.72 7.71 -7.27
CA GLY A 77 0.40 7.82 -8.21
C GLY A 77 1.52 8.71 -7.67
N GLY A 78 1.29 9.41 -6.56
CA GLY A 78 2.27 10.31 -5.96
C GLY A 78 3.21 9.63 -4.96
N GLY A 79 2.90 8.41 -4.52
CA GLY A 79 3.68 7.71 -3.49
C GLY A 79 3.51 8.28 -2.09
N THR A 80 2.50 9.14 -1.88
CA THR A 80 2.21 9.80 -0.60
C THR A 80 1.98 8.77 0.50
N TYR A 81 1.15 7.76 0.23
CA TYR A 81 0.82 6.75 1.25
C TYR A 81 1.96 5.75 1.47
N CYS A 82 2.80 5.51 0.46
CA CYS A 82 4.05 4.75 0.60
C CYS A 82 5.00 5.45 1.59
N ASP A 83 5.18 6.77 1.46
CA ASP A 83 6.06 7.53 2.35
C ASP A 83 5.50 7.67 3.77
N MET A 84 4.18 7.81 3.92
CA MET A 84 3.51 7.74 5.22
C MET A 84 3.73 6.37 5.89
N ALA A 85 3.60 5.27 5.15
CA ALA A 85 3.84 3.92 5.68
C ALA A 85 5.32 3.71 6.10
N LYS A 86 6.29 4.22 5.31
CA LYS A 86 7.71 4.22 5.71
C LYS A 86 7.95 5.03 6.98
N GLN A 87 7.30 6.19 7.11
CA GLN A 87 7.42 7.01 8.32
C GLN A 87 6.83 6.31 9.54
N TRP A 88 5.66 5.67 9.37
CA TRP A 88 5.06 4.85 10.42
C TRP A 88 6.00 3.72 10.87
N LYS A 89 6.58 2.96 9.92
CA LYS A 89 7.58 1.93 10.22
C LYS A 89 8.76 2.46 11.04
N ARG A 90 9.36 3.58 10.60
CA ARG A 90 10.47 4.21 11.34
C ARG A 90 10.08 4.63 12.76
N ASN A 91 8.85 5.10 12.96
CA ASN A 91 8.36 5.48 14.29
C ASN A 91 8.16 4.25 15.20
N LEU A 92 7.84 3.08 14.65
CA LEU A 92 7.74 1.84 15.41
C LEU A 92 9.12 1.33 15.86
N GLU A 93 10.13 1.44 15.00
CA GLU A 93 11.51 0.99 15.29
C GLU A 93 12.25 1.84 16.33
N GLN A 94 11.75 3.05 16.63
CA GLN A 94 12.35 3.98 17.59
C GLN A 94 11.74 3.91 19.00
N ARG A 95 10.79 2.99 19.24
CA ARG A 95 10.11 2.79 20.52
C ARG A 95 10.67 1.59 21.26
#